data_AF-A0A6G1WX54-F1
#
_entry.id   AF-A0A6G1WX54-F1
#
_cell.length_a   1.000
_cell.length_b   1.000
_cell.length_c   1.000
_cell.angle_alpha   90.00
_cell.angle_beta   90.00
_cell.angle_gamma   90.00
#
_symmetry.space_group_name_H-M   'P 1'
#
loop_
_entity.id
_entity.type
_entity.pdbx_description
1 polymer ?
#
loop_
_entity_poly.entity_id
_entity_poly.type
_entity_poly.pdbx_seq_one_letter_code
_entity_poly.pdbx_strand_id
1 'polypeptide(L)'
;MMDIVNKMAIATKHLKVIEETFIKNDKSYKENELKIEKLPSYKEIKRLIYYGGKKTRGHDRGARQMILADLVQYMLVCRGTYMMEMKEQIEDYKKLIMYVVNRLLLQENISIDVKLRRILMGALKKEIPEEHFFEGDYHRERFNETLDFNESIIWGECDSKYYHVLDSLLPKSRGCAIELLVYLYLLQRNFGYVVPLLVNQRVYADKDSIAPPDMLLLRKKGEVFGIEIGGGKEGQSRNFSLATSIPTFSVELTGDQPFRCYTCNHWITYCDEVINQYAKGIPKDNRDSINCAECQNFNDGECLDIIYYGENDEGKRGRHHLTCVKNHKVIKSHLNNKEWREEHLFAYFPLVVGLADFAEEIDQITKN
;
A
#
# COMPACT_ATOMS: atom_id res chain seq x y z
N MET A 1 -6.00 -8.92 10.56
CA MET A 1 -4.93 -7.91 10.77
C MET A 1 -4.56 -7.71 12.23
N MET A 2 -5.50 -7.40 13.15
CA MET A 2 -5.13 -7.18 14.56
C MET A 2 -4.40 -8.39 15.15
N ASP A 3 -4.86 -9.61 14.86
CA ASP A 3 -4.16 -10.82 15.31
C ASP A 3 -2.75 -10.97 14.73
N ILE A 4 -2.53 -10.53 13.48
CA ILE A 4 -1.19 -10.56 12.86
C ILE A 4 -0.26 -9.57 13.59
N VAL A 5 -0.74 -8.36 13.87
CA VAL A 5 -0.01 -7.36 14.67
C VAL A 5 0.28 -7.88 16.07
N ASN A 6 -0.68 -8.56 16.70
CA ASN A 6 -0.49 -9.19 18.00
C ASN A 6 0.58 -10.29 17.96
N LYS A 7 0.65 -11.09 16.90
CA LYS A 7 1.71 -12.09 16.71
C LYS A 7 3.08 -11.44 16.53
N MET A 8 3.17 -10.32 15.81
CA MET A 8 4.41 -9.53 15.77
C MET A 8 4.80 -9.00 17.15
N ALA A 9 3.86 -8.46 17.92
CA ALA A 9 4.13 -7.99 19.28
C ALA A 9 4.63 -9.11 20.20
N ILE A 10 4.07 -10.33 20.07
CA ILE A 10 4.56 -11.52 20.78
C ILE A 10 5.99 -11.87 20.35
N ALA A 11 6.30 -11.84 19.05
CA ALA A 11 7.65 -12.10 18.57
C ALA A 11 8.66 -11.08 19.11
N THR A 12 8.33 -9.78 19.09
CA THR A 12 9.15 -8.72 19.68
C THR A 12 9.33 -8.91 21.18
N LYS A 13 8.26 -9.27 21.91
CA LYS A 13 8.34 -9.58 23.35
C LYS A 13 9.24 -10.78 23.62
N HIS A 14 9.18 -11.83 22.80
CA HIS A 14 10.04 -12.99 22.94
C HIS A 14 11.52 -12.62 22.75
N LEU A 15 11.85 -11.88 21.69
CA LEU A 15 13.21 -11.38 21.46
C LEU A 15 13.71 -10.54 22.64
N LYS A 16 12.87 -9.67 23.20
CA LYS A 16 13.21 -8.89 24.40
C LYS A 16 13.51 -9.76 25.62
N VAL A 17 12.73 -10.82 25.87
CA VAL A 17 12.97 -11.74 26.98
C VAL A 17 14.29 -12.49 26.81
N ILE A 18 14.62 -12.93 25.58
CA ILE A 18 15.92 -13.53 25.28
C ILE A 18 17.05 -12.56 25.62
N GLU A 19 16.96 -11.33 25.09
CA GLU A 19 17.96 -10.29 25.28
C GLU A 19 18.21 -9.98 26.77
N GLU A 20 17.13 -9.72 27.53
CA GLU A 20 17.21 -9.43 28.97
C GLU A 20 17.77 -10.60 29.77
N THR A 21 17.42 -11.84 29.39
CA THR A 21 17.90 -13.04 30.08
C THR A 21 19.40 -13.21 29.89
N PHE A 22 19.90 -13.08 28.66
CA PHE A 22 21.34 -13.25 28.40
C PHE A 22 22.16 -12.08 28.96
N ILE A 23 21.70 -10.83 28.85
CA ILE A 23 22.37 -9.66 29.48
C ILE A 23 22.52 -9.86 30.99
N LYS A 24 21.50 -10.40 31.66
CA LYS A 24 21.52 -10.57 33.12
C LYS A 24 22.38 -11.74 33.59
N ASN A 25 22.41 -12.85 32.83
CA ASN A 25 22.95 -14.11 33.31
C ASN A 25 24.28 -14.53 32.63
N ASP A 26 24.65 -13.92 31.50
CA ASP A 26 25.88 -14.25 30.77
C ASP A 26 26.82 -13.03 30.67
N LYS A 27 28.00 -13.16 31.30
CA LYS A 27 29.01 -12.09 31.33
C LYS A 27 29.55 -11.77 29.93
N SER A 28 29.79 -12.79 29.10
CA SER A 28 30.33 -12.59 27.75
C SER A 28 29.31 -11.90 26.85
N TYR A 29 28.04 -12.27 26.96
CA TYR A 29 26.94 -11.63 26.25
C TYR A 29 26.84 -10.14 26.61
N LYS A 30 26.83 -9.83 27.91
CA LYS A 30 26.82 -8.44 28.40
C LYS A 30 28.03 -7.63 27.92
N GLU A 31 29.22 -8.23 27.90
CA GLU A 31 30.42 -7.58 27.37
C GLU A 31 30.29 -7.27 25.87
N ASN A 32 29.64 -8.12 25.09
CA ASN A 32 29.38 -7.87 23.68
C ASN A 32 28.31 -6.78 23.47
N GLU A 33 27.25 -6.74 24.28
CA GLU A 33 26.27 -5.65 24.21
C GLU A 33 26.94 -4.30 24.46
N LEU A 34 27.81 -4.19 25.48
CA LEU A 34 28.58 -2.98 25.72
C LEU A 34 29.51 -2.60 24.55
N LYS A 35 29.98 -3.57 23.76
CA LYS A 35 30.76 -3.28 22.53
C LYS A 35 29.85 -2.77 21.42
N ILE A 36 28.66 -3.35 21.25
CA ILE A 36 27.64 -2.92 20.28
C ILE A 36 27.20 -1.49 20.58
N GLU A 37 26.87 -1.18 21.84
CA GLU A 37 26.45 0.15 22.27
C GLU A 37 27.51 1.23 22.02
N LYS A 38 28.80 0.86 22.04
CA LYS A 38 29.93 1.75 21.75
C LYS A 38 30.18 1.95 20.26
N LEU A 39 29.51 1.21 19.37
CA LEU A 39 29.67 1.43 17.93
C LEU A 39 29.14 2.83 17.56
N PRO A 40 29.94 3.66 16.87
CA PRO A 40 29.56 5.04 16.56
C PRO A 40 28.21 5.18 15.84
N SER A 41 27.85 4.19 15.02
CA SER A 41 26.64 4.18 14.21
C SER A 41 25.45 3.46 14.85
N TYR A 42 25.58 2.87 16.04
CA TYR A 42 24.49 2.09 16.64
C TYR A 42 23.25 2.95 16.94
N LYS A 43 23.46 4.20 17.37
CA LYS A 43 22.35 5.16 17.59
C LYS A 43 21.55 5.39 16.30
N GLU A 44 22.22 5.46 15.16
CA GLU A 44 21.57 5.66 13.86
C GLU A 44 20.81 4.42 13.41
N ILE A 45 21.33 3.22 13.66
CA ILE A 45 20.61 1.97 13.40
C ILE A 45 19.32 1.93 14.23
N LYS A 46 19.38 2.23 15.53
CA LYS A 46 18.19 2.29 16.40
C LYS A 46 17.14 3.27 15.88
N ARG A 47 17.59 4.43 15.38
CA ARG A 47 16.71 5.43 14.75
C ARG A 47 16.00 4.85 13.53
N LEU A 48 16.73 4.19 12.64
CA LEU A 48 16.23 3.65 11.37
C LEU A 48 15.22 2.49 11.52
N ILE A 49 15.12 1.87 12.71
CA ILE A 49 14.13 0.80 12.98
C ILE A 49 12.70 1.35 13.05
N TYR A 50 12.53 2.62 13.43
CA TYR A 50 11.21 3.25 13.53
C TYR A 50 11.06 4.42 12.57
N TYR A 51 12.09 5.28 12.47
CA TYR A 51 12.12 6.46 11.61
C TYR A 51 12.75 6.14 10.25
N GLY A 52 12.21 6.67 9.15
CA GLY A 52 12.69 6.38 7.79
C GLY A 52 13.71 7.39 7.24
N GLY A 53 14.60 6.93 6.35
CA GLY A 53 15.41 7.78 5.45
C GLY A 53 16.66 8.43 6.07
N LYS A 54 17.58 8.90 5.21
CA LYS A 54 18.75 9.72 5.61
C LYS A 54 18.32 11.17 5.85
N LYS A 55 18.74 11.75 6.97
CA LYS A 55 18.72 13.21 7.16
C LYS A 55 19.75 13.86 6.23
N THR A 56 19.50 14.11 4.94
CA THR A 56 20.47 14.93 4.16
C THR A 56 19.98 15.44 2.81
N ARG A 57 19.80 16.78 2.75
CA ARG A 57 20.36 17.79 1.81
C ARG A 57 19.34 18.92 1.62
N GLY A 58 19.44 19.95 2.45
CA GLY A 58 18.73 21.24 2.27
C GLY A 58 17.57 21.52 3.24
N HIS A 59 17.15 20.54 4.04
CA HIS A 59 16.15 20.75 5.08
C HIS A 59 16.63 20.18 6.41
N ASP A 60 16.87 21.05 7.39
CA ASP A 60 17.00 20.69 8.82
C ASP A 60 15.68 20.15 9.41
N ARG A 61 14.71 19.77 8.56
CA ARG A 61 13.29 19.61 8.85
C ARG A 61 12.84 18.14 8.94
N GLY A 62 13.76 17.21 9.24
CA GLY A 62 13.45 15.80 9.49
C GLY A 62 13.17 14.95 8.24
N ALA A 63 13.27 13.62 8.40
CA ALA A 63 12.99 12.65 7.33
C ALA A 63 11.55 12.10 7.46
N ARG A 64 11.19 11.03 6.73
CA ARG A 64 9.90 10.37 6.91
C ARG A 64 9.81 9.84 8.34
N GLN A 65 8.78 10.25 9.09
CA GLN A 65 8.71 9.96 10.53
C GLN A 65 8.58 8.46 10.84
N MET A 66 7.89 7.65 10.03
CA MET A 66 7.75 6.22 10.31
C MET A 66 7.81 5.33 9.06
N ILE A 67 8.32 4.10 9.24
CA ILE A 67 8.38 3.04 8.21
C ILE A 67 7.26 1.99 8.35
N LEU A 68 6.03 2.44 8.67
CA LEU A 68 4.91 1.53 8.91
C LEU A 68 4.50 0.70 7.68
N ALA A 69 4.67 1.26 6.47
CA ALA A 69 4.40 0.56 5.22
C ALA A 69 5.30 -0.68 5.08
N ASP A 70 6.60 -0.52 5.36
CA ASP A 70 7.61 -1.57 5.27
C ASP A 70 7.27 -2.75 6.20
N LEU A 71 6.74 -2.48 7.40
CA LEU A 71 6.27 -3.53 8.31
C LEU A 71 5.03 -4.27 7.78
N VAL A 72 4.07 -3.53 7.20
CA VAL A 72 2.88 -4.14 6.57
C VAL A 72 3.29 -5.02 5.39
N GLN A 73 4.21 -4.53 4.57
CA GLN A 73 4.75 -5.27 3.44
C GLN A 73 5.52 -6.50 3.90
N TYR A 74 6.41 -6.38 4.89
CA TYR A 74 7.10 -7.53 5.47
C TYR A 74 6.13 -8.64 5.91
N MET A 75 5.04 -8.28 6.60
CA MET A 75 4.02 -9.26 7.01
C MET A 75 3.40 -9.98 5.80
N LEU A 76 3.04 -9.23 4.76
CA LEU A 76 2.24 -9.77 3.64
C LEU A 76 3.10 -10.41 2.55
N VAL A 77 4.15 -9.73 2.09
CA VAL A 77 4.94 -10.15 0.92
C VAL A 77 6.19 -10.95 1.29
N CYS A 78 6.60 -10.98 2.56
CA CYS A 78 7.71 -11.83 3.01
C CYS A 78 7.25 -13.02 3.86
N ARG A 79 6.31 -12.82 4.79
CA ARG A 79 5.80 -13.93 5.64
C ARG A 79 4.53 -14.56 5.08
N GLY A 80 3.64 -13.76 4.50
CA GLY A 80 2.42 -14.28 3.90
C GLY A 80 2.66 -15.15 2.66
N THR A 81 3.80 -15.01 1.98
CA THR A 81 4.18 -15.85 0.83
C THR A 81 4.26 -17.33 1.14
N TYR A 82 4.47 -17.75 2.39
CA TYR A 82 4.36 -19.16 2.76
C TYR A 82 2.97 -19.76 2.47
N MET A 83 1.91 -18.93 2.47
CA MET A 83 0.57 -19.38 2.05
C MET A 83 0.50 -19.68 0.55
N MET A 84 1.39 -19.10 -0.26
CA MET A 84 1.47 -19.40 -1.70
C MET A 84 2.01 -20.81 -1.98
N GLU A 85 2.79 -21.39 -1.05
CA GLU A 85 3.25 -22.78 -1.14
C GLU A 85 2.12 -23.77 -0.83
N MET A 86 1.08 -23.32 -0.12
CA MET A 86 -0.05 -24.14 0.29
C MET A 86 -1.21 -23.96 -0.70
N LYS A 87 -1.33 -24.86 -1.68
CA LYS A 87 -2.31 -24.76 -2.78
C LYS A 87 -3.73 -24.38 -2.35
N GLU A 88 -4.19 -24.92 -1.22
CA GLU A 88 -5.55 -24.67 -0.68
C GLU A 88 -5.73 -23.25 -0.11
N GLN A 89 -4.65 -22.54 0.19
CA GLN A 89 -4.65 -21.23 0.86
C GLN A 89 -4.32 -20.06 -0.07
N ILE A 90 -4.00 -20.34 -1.34
CA ILE A 90 -3.60 -19.31 -2.31
C ILE A 90 -4.72 -18.28 -2.49
N GLU A 91 -5.97 -18.72 -2.67
CA GLU A 91 -7.10 -17.80 -2.83
C GLU A 91 -7.29 -16.94 -1.59
N ASP A 92 -7.21 -17.51 -0.39
CA ASP A 92 -7.38 -16.79 0.87
C ASP A 92 -6.26 -15.76 1.09
N TYR A 93 -5.03 -16.08 0.70
CA TYR A 93 -3.92 -15.13 0.73
C TYR A 93 -4.15 -13.93 -0.20
N LYS A 94 -4.63 -14.19 -1.43
CA LYS A 94 -4.97 -13.12 -2.38
C LYS A 94 -6.11 -12.24 -1.86
N LYS A 95 -7.16 -12.84 -1.29
CA LYS A 95 -8.25 -12.11 -0.62
C LYS A 95 -7.74 -11.30 0.57
N LEU A 96 -6.87 -11.87 1.39
CA LEU A 96 -6.24 -11.18 2.51
C LEU A 96 -5.54 -9.90 2.04
N ILE A 97 -4.72 -9.97 0.98
CA ILE A 97 -4.07 -8.78 0.40
C ILE A 97 -5.10 -7.73 -0.01
N MET A 98 -6.14 -8.13 -0.77
CA MET A 98 -7.19 -7.22 -1.22
C MET A 98 -7.95 -6.54 -0.06
N TYR A 99 -8.27 -7.30 1.00
CA TYR A 99 -8.90 -6.72 2.20
C TYR A 99 -7.94 -5.80 2.96
N VAL A 100 -6.64 -6.07 2.98
CA VAL A 100 -5.67 -5.12 3.53
C VAL A 100 -5.62 -3.85 2.69
N VAL A 101 -5.61 -3.98 1.36
CA VAL A 101 -5.70 -2.83 0.44
C VAL A 101 -6.92 -1.96 0.78
N ASN A 102 -8.12 -2.55 0.90
CA ASN A 102 -9.31 -1.80 1.31
C ASN A 102 -9.11 -1.07 2.64
N ARG A 103 -8.51 -1.74 3.64
CA ARG A 103 -8.23 -1.11 4.93
C ARG A 103 -7.24 0.06 4.83
N LEU A 104 -6.20 -0.06 4.00
CA LEU A 104 -5.26 1.03 3.75
C LEU A 104 -5.98 2.22 3.12
N LEU A 105 -6.81 1.99 2.11
CA LEU A 105 -7.60 3.06 1.48
C LEU A 105 -8.54 3.76 2.47
N LEU A 106 -9.21 2.98 3.33
CA LEU A 106 -10.09 3.54 4.37
C LEU A 106 -9.33 4.33 5.44
N GLN A 107 -8.10 3.94 5.78
CA GLN A 107 -7.26 4.71 6.72
C GLN A 107 -6.95 6.11 6.19
N GLU A 108 -6.74 6.23 4.88
CA GLU A 108 -6.45 7.51 4.23
C GLU A 108 -7.65 8.48 4.27
N ASN A 109 -8.86 8.00 4.60
CA ASN A 109 -10.03 8.87 4.76
C ASN A 109 -9.90 9.87 5.92
N ILE A 110 -8.92 9.72 6.84
CA ILE A 110 -8.59 10.78 7.82
C ILE A 110 -8.15 12.09 7.15
N SER A 111 -7.73 12.04 5.89
CA SER A 111 -7.48 13.24 5.10
C SER A 111 -8.75 14.06 4.89
N ILE A 112 -9.92 13.41 4.83
CA ILE A 112 -11.22 14.05 4.57
C ILE A 112 -12.01 14.20 5.88
N ASP A 113 -12.08 13.14 6.70
CA ASP A 113 -12.81 13.13 7.97
C ASP A 113 -11.97 13.75 9.10
N VAL A 114 -12.23 15.03 9.37
CA VAL A 114 -11.61 15.83 10.44
C VAL A 114 -11.82 15.21 11.81
N LYS A 115 -13.00 14.63 12.08
CA LYS A 115 -13.32 14.03 13.37
C LYS A 115 -12.50 12.77 13.58
N LEU A 116 -12.46 11.89 12.58
CA LEU A 116 -11.66 10.66 12.64
C LEU A 116 -10.17 10.98 12.74
N ARG A 117 -9.67 11.99 12.00
CA ARG A 117 -8.29 12.49 12.11
C ARG A 117 -7.93 12.85 13.54
N ARG A 118 -8.76 13.66 14.20
CA ARG A 118 -8.56 14.07 15.60
C ARG A 118 -8.58 12.91 16.58
N ILE A 119 -9.50 11.96 16.37
CA ILE A 119 -9.58 10.75 17.20
C ILE A 119 -8.28 9.94 17.08
N LEU A 120 -7.82 9.66 15.86
CA LEU A 120 -6.60 8.89 15.63
C LEU A 120 -5.38 9.60 16.18
N MET A 121 -5.16 10.85 15.81
CA MET A 121 -4.00 11.63 16.25
C MET A 121 -4.00 11.82 17.77
N GLY A 122 -5.17 12.10 18.37
CA GLY A 122 -5.31 12.18 19.82
C GLY A 122 -4.97 10.86 20.53
N ALA A 123 -5.40 9.73 19.98
CA ALA A 123 -5.05 8.41 20.49
C ALA A 123 -3.53 8.14 20.38
N LEU A 124 -2.91 8.43 19.24
CA LEU A 124 -1.46 8.26 19.04
C LEU A 124 -0.65 9.09 20.04
N LYS A 125 -1.02 10.37 20.23
CA LYS A 125 -0.37 11.28 21.18
C LYS A 125 -0.50 10.81 22.64
N LYS A 126 -1.58 10.10 22.97
CA LYS A 126 -1.83 9.59 24.32
C LYS A 126 -1.10 8.28 24.59
N GLU A 127 -1.11 7.35 23.64
CA GLU A 127 -0.66 5.97 23.84
C GLU A 127 0.84 5.77 23.58
N ILE A 128 1.49 6.68 22.84
CA ILE A 128 2.93 6.59 22.53
C ILE A 128 3.69 7.72 23.24
N PRO A 129 4.70 7.40 24.08
CA PRO A 129 5.54 8.42 24.71
C PRO A 129 6.17 9.36 23.68
N GLU A 130 6.17 10.65 23.98
CA GLU A 130 6.50 11.70 23.02
C GLU A 130 7.95 11.61 22.52
N GLU A 131 8.87 11.23 23.41
CA GLU A 131 10.29 10.97 23.15
C GLU A 131 10.55 9.78 22.21
N HIS A 132 9.55 8.91 22.03
CA HIS A 132 9.61 7.77 21.12
C HIS A 132 8.76 7.98 19.87
N PHE A 133 7.85 8.96 19.88
CA PHE A 133 6.95 9.22 18.77
C PHE A 133 7.53 10.23 17.77
N PHE A 134 8.16 11.30 18.25
CA PHE A 134 8.70 12.36 17.39
C PHE A 134 10.22 12.32 17.30
N GLU A 135 10.75 12.42 16.07
CA GLU A 135 12.19 12.50 15.83
C GLU A 135 12.80 13.86 16.27
N GLY A 136 11.96 14.89 16.41
CA GLY A 136 12.36 16.23 16.84
C GLY A 136 11.19 17.22 16.83
N ASP A 137 11.45 18.44 17.29
CA ASP A 137 10.42 19.47 17.51
C ASP A 137 9.66 19.85 16.23
N TYR A 138 10.35 19.85 15.09
CA TYR A 138 9.70 20.07 13.79
C TYR A 138 8.50 19.11 13.56
N HIS A 139 8.66 17.81 13.84
CA HIS A 139 7.57 16.85 13.66
C HIS A 139 6.44 17.06 14.66
N ARG A 140 6.80 17.44 15.90
CA ARG A 140 5.84 17.75 16.96
C ARG A 140 4.98 18.96 16.61
N GLU A 141 5.59 20.05 16.15
CA GLU A 141 4.90 21.27 15.73
C GLU A 141 3.95 20.97 14.57
N ARG A 142 4.43 20.31 13.52
CA ARG A 142 3.60 19.92 12.36
C ARG A 142 2.45 18.99 12.73
N PHE A 143 2.68 18.06 13.64
CA PHE A 143 1.63 17.20 14.16
C PHE A 143 0.54 18.01 14.86
N ASN A 144 0.90 18.94 15.75
CA ASN A 144 -0.08 19.78 16.44
C ASN A 144 -0.81 20.72 15.47
N GLU A 145 -0.10 21.34 14.50
CA GLU A 145 -0.72 22.15 13.43
C GLU A 145 -1.76 21.32 12.64
N THR A 146 -1.43 20.06 12.32
CA THR A 146 -2.31 19.17 11.55
C THR A 146 -3.50 18.69 12.37
N LEU A 147 -3.33 18.50 13.68
CA LEU A 147 -4.40 18.15 14.61
C LEU A 147 -5.45 19.26 14.71
N ASP A 148 -5.00 20.52 14.71
CA ASP A 148 -5.85 21.70 14.81
C ASP A 148 -6.46 22.11 13.47
N PHE A 149 -5.92 21.63 12.34
CA PHE A 149 -6.43 21.91 11.00
C PHE A 149 -7.86 21.38 10.82
N ASN A 150 -8.77 22.25 10.37
CA ASN A 150 -10.22 21.99 10.33
C ASN A 150 -10.77 21.61 8.95
N GLU A 151 -9.93 21.58 7.91
CA GLU A 151 -10.36 21.31 6.54
C GLU A 151 -9.91 19.93 6.05
N SER A 152 -10.33 19.57 4.83
CA SER A 152 -9.83 18.39 4.14
C SER A 152 -8.38 18.61 3.69
N ILE A 153 -7.57 17.55 3.73
CA ILE A 153 -6.16 17.54 3.36
C ILE A 153 -6.03 16.74 2.07
N ILE A 154 -6.26 17.39 0.92
CA ILE A 154 -6.17 16.76 -0.40
C ILE A 154 -4.89 17.23 -1.09
N TRP A 155 -4.11 16.28 -1.60
CA TRP A 155 -2.85 16.57 -2.28
C TRP A 155 -3.08 17.53 -3.46
N GLY A 156 -2.34 18.63 -3.50
CA GLY A 156 -2.46 19.66 -4.52
C GLY A 156 -3.54 20.73 -4.25
N GLU A 157 -4.42 20.51 -3.27
CA GLU A 157 -5.48 21.46 -2.89
C GLU A 157 -5.17 22.19 -1.58
N CYS A 158 -4.37 21.59 -0.69
CA CYS A 158 -3.90 22.21 0.55
C CYS A 158 -2.38 22.31 0.62
N ASP A 159 -1.86 23.02 1.63
CA ASP A 159 -0.42 23.01 1.93
C ASP A 159 0.07 21.57 2.15
N SER A 160 1.06 21.16 1.37
CA SER A 160 1.57 19.78 1.34
C SER A 160 2.12 19.32 2.69
N LYS A 161 2.48 20.25 3.59
CA LYS A 161 2.94 19.92 4.94
C LYS A 161 1.95 19.05 5.72
N TYR A 162 0.65 19.30 5.58
CA TYR A 162 -0.38 18.54 6.32
C TYR A 162 -0.49 17.13 5.79
N TYR A 163 -0.43 16.98 4.46
CA TYR A 163 -0.41 15.68 3.81
C TYR A 163 0.81 14.87 4.22
N HIS A 164 2.00 15.49 4.28
CA HIS A 164 3.22 14.81 4.72
C HIS A 164 3.17 14.33 6.16
N VAL A 165 2.42 15.00 7.05
CA VAL A 165 2.15 14.49 8.40
C VAL A 165 1.27 13.26 8.34
N LEU A 166 0.16 13.29 7.60
CA LEU A 166 -0.72 12.12 7.49
C LEU A 166 -0.01 10.91 6.87
N ASP A 167 0.77 11.12 5.81
CA ASP A 167 1.58 10.08 5.15
C ASP A 167 2.66 9.50 6.06
N SER A 168 3.13 10.27 7.05
CA SER A 168 4.10 9.79 8.05
C SER A 168 3.44 8.97 9.17
N LEU A 169 2.19 9.29 9.53
CA LEU A 169 1.42 8.60 10.57
C LEU A 169 0.79 7.28 10.10
N LEU A 170 0.61 7.13 8.79
CA LEU A 170 -0.02 5.98 8.17
C LEU A 170 0.98 5.10 7.41
N PRO A 171 0.66 3.82 7.16
CA PRO A 171 1.45 2.95 6.31
C PRO A 171 1.34 3.31 4.80
N LYS A 172 1.76 4.52 4.39
CA LYS A 172 1.74 5.06 3.00
C LYS A 172 0.52 4.58 2.22
N SER A 173 -0.69 4.83 2.74
CA SER A 173 -1.82 3.93 2.52
C SER A 173 -2.16 3.72 1.03
N ARG A 174 -2.16 4.80 0.23
CA ARG A 174 -2.34 4.69 -1.24
C ARG A 174 -1.15 4.01 -1.93
N GLY A 175 0.07 4.43 -1.66
CA GLY A 175 1.27 3.88 -2.32
C GLY A 175 1.45 2.39 -2.01
N CYS A 176 1.36 2.02 -0.73
CA CYS A 176 1.40 0.63 -0.28
C CYS A 176 0.26 -0.20 -0.89
N ALA A 177 -0.95 0.36 -0.99
CA ALA A 177 -2.06 -0.30 -1.66
C ALA A 177 -1.75 -0.61 -3.13
N ILE A 178 -1.25 0.37 -3.90
CA ILE A 178 -0.89 0.17 -5.32
C ILE A 178 0.23 -0.88 -5.44
N GLU A 179 1.26 -0.78 -4.60
CA GLU A 179 2.39 -1.72 -4.57
C GLU A 179 1.90 -3.17 -4.32
N LEU A 180 0.96 -3.37 -3.39
CA LEU A 180 0.36 -4.67 -3.10
C LEU A 180 -0.54 -5.20 -4.24
N LEU A 181 -1.27 -4.31 -4.94
CA LEU A 181 -2.12 -4.69 -6.07
C LEU A 181 -1.30 -5.12 -7.28
N VAL A 182 -0.21 -4.41 -7.59
CA VAL A 182 0.73 -4.80 -8.65
C VAL A 182 1.40 -6.12 -8.31
N TYR A 183 1.86 -6.30 -7.07
CA TYR A 183 2.40 -7.58 -6.60
C TYR A 183 1.43 -8.73 -6.86
N LEU A 184 0.15 -8.54 -6.47
CA LEU A 184 -0.89 -9.52 -6.66
C LEU A 184 -1.17 -9.80 -8.15
N TYR A 185 -1.15 -8.77 -9.00
CA TYR A 185 -1.30 -8.93 -10.45
C TYR A 185 -0.17 -9.78 -11.05
N LEU A 186 1.08 -9.49 -10.69
CA LEU A 186 2.26 -10.23 -11.17
C LEU A 186 2.21 -11.71 -10.78
N LEU A 187 1.82 -12.01 -9.54
CA LEU A 187 1.64 -13.39 -9.08
C LEU A 187 0.57 -14.14 -9.89
N GLN A 188 -0.48 -13.45 -10.33
CA GLN A 188 -1.60 -14.08 -11.03
C GLN A 188 -1.34 -14.32 -12.51
N ARG A 189 -0.58 -13.45 -13.18
CA ARG A 189 -0.24 -13.60 -14.61
C ARG A 189 0.83 -14.65 -14.89
N ASN A 190 1.44 -15.22 -13.86
CA ASN A 190 2.55 -16.18 -13.99
C ASN A 190 3.66 -15.64 -14.92
N PHE A 191 4.06 -14.37 -14.75
CA PHE A 191 5.17 -13.81 -15.52
C PHE A 191 6.55 -14.29 -15.05
N GLY A 192 6.64 -15.16 -14.05
CA GLY A 192 7.90 -15.62 -13.45
C GLY A 192 7.89 -15.45 -11.92
N TYR A 193 9.07 -15.51 -11.31
CA TYR A 193 9.23 -15.35 -9.87
C TYR A 193 9.28 -13.87 -9.49
N VAL A 194 8.36 -13.44 -8.64
CA VAL A 194 8.28 -12.06 -8.15
C VAL A 194 9.10 -11.93 -6.87
N VAL A 195 10.09 -11.04 -6.88
CA VAL A 195 10.91 -10.71 -5.70
C VAL A 195 10.56 -9.29 -5.26
N PRO A 196 9.76 -9.11 -4.20
CA PRO A 196 9.45 -7.79 -3.69
C PRO A 196 10.69 -7.17 -3.04
N LEU A 197 11.11 -6.00 -3.52
CA LEU A 197 12.20 -5.22 -2.93
C LEU A 197 11.69 -4.07 -2.05
N LEU A 198 10.38 -4.02 -1.84
CA LEU A 198 9.64 -3.02 -1.05
C LEU A 198 10.20 -2.77 0.37
N VAL A 199 10.85 -3.77 0.97
CA VAL A 199 11.47 -3.65 2.31
C VAL A 199 12.96 -3.27 2.24
N ASN A 200 13.64 -3.56 1.13
CA ASN A 200 15.07 -3.30 0.94
C ASN A 200 15.27 -1.99 0.18
N GLN A 201 15.38 -0.88 0.90
CA GLN A 201 15.51 0.46 0.28
C GLN A 201 16.83 0.71 -0.45
N ARG A 202 17.86 -0.14 -0.26
CA ARG A 202 19.19 -0.04 -0.89
C ARG A 202 19.78 -1.41 -1.17
N VAL A 203 20.42 -1.55 -2.33
CA VAL A 203 21.29 -2.68 -2.66
C VAL A 203 22.73 -2.18 -2.64
N TYR A 204 23.61 -2.90 -1.94
CA TYR A 204 24.99 -2.49 -1.71
C TYR A 204 25.97 -3.30 -2.57
N ALA A 205 26.97 -2.62 -3.10
CA ALA A 205 28.11 -3.22 -3.79
C ALA A 205 29.40 -2.50 -3.36
N ASP A 206 30.28 -3.20 -2.64
CA ASP A 206 31.49 -2.64 -2.01
C ASP A 206 31.23 -1.33 -1.23
N LYS A 207 31.64 -0.18 -1.79
CA LYS A 207 31.49 1.15 -1.18
C LYS A 207 30.29 1.94 -1.70
N ASP A 208 29.56 1.40 -2.67
CA ASP A 208 28.45 2.05 -3.32
C ASP A 208 27.11 1.41 -2.96
N SER A 209 26.05 2.17 -3.16
CA SER A 209 24.69 1.68 -3.02
C SER A 209 23.80 2.26 -4.10
N ILE A 210 22.89 1.43 -4.61
CA ILE A 210 21.88 1.82 -5.58
C ILE A 210 20.49 1.64 -4.95
N ALA A 211 19.55 2.49 -5.34
CA ALA A 211 18.15 2.26 -5.03
C ALA A 211 17.63 1.21 -6.01
N PRO A 212 17.07 0.08 -5.53
CA PRO A 212 16.44 -0.89 -6.41
C PRO A 212 15.08 -0.39 -6.92
N PRO A 213 14.54 -1.01 -7.99
CA PRO A 213 13.12 -0.90 -8.32
C PRO A 213 12.26 -1.52 -7.20
N ASP A 214 10.96 -1.23 -7.21
CA ASP A 214 10.03 -1.75 -6.19
C ASP A 214 9.97 -3.30 -6.18
N MET A 215 10.11 -3.95 -7.35
CA MET A 215 10.18 -5.41 -7.46
C MET A 215 11.17 -5.85 -8.55
N LEU A 216 11.66 -7.10 -8.43
CA LEU A 216 12.29 -7.82 -9.54
C LEU A 216 11.37 -8.94 -10.03
N LEU A 217 11.38 -9.16 -11.34
CA LEU A 217 10.76 -10.30 -11.98
C LEU A 217 11.85 -11.20 -12.56
N LEU A 218 11.99 -12.40 -12.01
CA LEU A 218 12.96 -13.40 -12.48
C LEU A 218 12.24 -14.42 -13.37
N ARG A 219 12.66 -14.53 -14.62
CA ARG A 219 12.09 -15.45 -15.61
C ARG A 219 12.79 -16.80 -15.56
N LYS A 220 12.08 -17.89 -15.87
CA LYS A 220 12.66 -19.26 -15.96
C LYS A 220 13.84 -19.36 -16.93
N LYS A 221 13.89 -18.50 -17.96
CA LYS A 221 14.99 -18.44 -18.95
C LYS A 221 16.21 -17.64 -18.47
N GLY A 222 16.19 -17.12 -17.25
CA GLY A 222 17.28 -16.34 -16.66
C GLY A 222 17.21 -14.83 -16.91
N GLU A 223 16.19 -14.36 -17.65
CA GLU A 223 15.94 -12.92 -17.82
C GLU A 223 15.49 -12.32 -16.49
N VAL A 224 16.03 -11.15 -16.15
CA VAL A 224 15.66 -10.40 -14.95
C VAL A 224 15.21 -9.02 -15.35
N PHE A 225 14.07 -8.60 -14.80
CA PHE A 225 13.50 -7.29 -15.03
C PHE A 225 13.27 -6.56 -13.72
N GLY A 226 13.55 -5.26 -13.70
CA GLY A 226 13.09 -4.36 -12.66
C GLY A 226 11.66 -3.90 -12.96
N ILE A 227 10.82 -3.85 -11.93
CA ILE A 227 9.46 -3.31 -12.02
C ILE A 227 9.37 -2.12 -11.06
N GLU A 228 9.19 -0.93 -11.62
CA GLU A 228 8.96 0.31 -10.90
C GLU A 228 7.47 0.64 -10.90
N ILE A 229 6.90 0.95 -9.74
CA ILE A 229 5.46 1.17 -9.61
C ILE A 229 5.18 2.67 -9.54
N GLY A 230 4.42 3.16 -10.52
CA GLY A 230 4.11 4.58 -10.72
C GLY A 230 5.22 5.36 -11.45
N GLY A 231 4.88 6.58 -11.88
CA GLY A 231 5.81 7.52 -12.50
C GLY A 231 6.65 8.35 -11.52
N GLY A 232 7.64 9.10 -12.04
CA GLY A 232 8.42 10.10 -11.30
C GLY A 232 9.69 9.59 -10.62
N LYS A 233 10.07 8.33 -10.85
CA LYS A 233 11.31 7.71 -10.36
C LYS A 233 12.26 7.30 -11.49
N GLU A 234 12.11 7.86 -12.69
CA GLU A 234 12.84 7.46 -13.89
C GLU A 234 14.36 7.56 -13.70
N GLY A 235 14.81 8.57 -12.95
CA GLY A 235 16.22 8.72 -12.61
C GLY A 235 16.77 7.58 -11.75
N GLN A 236 15.98 7.08 -10.79
CA GLN A 236 16.37 5.97 -9.92
C GLN A 236 16.41 4.66 -10.72
N SER A 237 15.36 4.38 -11.46
CA SER A 237 15.25 3.19 -12.31
C SER A 237 16.36 3.17 -13.37
N ARG A 238 16.67 4.31 -14.00
CA ARG A 238 17.79 4.44 -14.95
C ARG A 238 19.14 4.16 -14.28
N ASN A 239 19.39 4.71 -13.10
CA ASN A 239 20.64 4.47 -12.38
C ASN A 239 20.80 2.99 -11.99
N PHE A 240 19.72 2.35 -11.54
CA PHE A 240 19.73 0.92 -11.24
C PHE A 240 20.04 0.09 -12.49
N SER A 241 19.35 0.36 -13.61
CA SER A 241 19.57 -0.36 -14.86
C SER A 241 20.98 -0.17 -15.42
N LEU A 242 21.53 1.04 -15.34
CA LEU A 242 22.91 1.30 -15.75
C LEU A 242 23.93 0.56 -14.87
N ALA A 243 23.70 0.49 -13.56
CA ALA A 243 24.62 -0.15 -12.63
C ALA A 243 24.58 -1.68 -12.69
N THR A 244 23.42 -2.26 -13.01
CA THR A 244 23.19 -3.71 -12.91
C THR A 244 23.00 -4.41 -14.25
N SER A 245 22.84 -3.64 -15.34
CA SER A 245 22.38 -4.14 -16.64
C SER A 245 21.00 -4.81 -16.63
N ILE A 246 20.22 -4.65 -15.54
CA ILE A 246 18.84 -5.16 -15.44
C ILE A 246 17.90 -4.09 -16.01
N PRO A 247 17.17 -4.36 -17.10
CA PRO A 247 16.20 -3.41 -17.63
C PRO A 247 15.04 -3.22 -16.65
N THR A 248 14.64 -1.96 -16.44
CA THR A 248 13.55 -1.58 -15.54
C THR A 248 12.37 -1.04 -16.33
N PHE A 249 11.16 -1.47 -15.99
CA PHE A 249 9.91 -1.06 -16.61
C PHE A 249 9.01 -0.39 -15.58
N SER A 250 8.34 0.67 -15.99
CA SER A 250 7.32 1.32 -15.18
C SER A 250 5.96 0.66 -15.41
N VAL A 251 5.24 0.41 -14.33
CA VAL A 251 3.90 -0.17 -14.34
C VAL A 251 2.95 0.67 -13.52
N GLU A 252 1.69 0.69 -13.91
CA GLU A 252 0.63 1.46 -13.26
C GLU A 252 -0.67 0.67 -13.21
N LEU A 253 -1.59 1.05 -12.33
CA LEU A 253 -2.94 0.50 -12.36
C LEU A 253 -3.77 1.21 -13.43
N THR A 254 -4.62 0.44 -14.11
CA THR A 254 -5.58 0.93 -15.11
C THR A 254 -6.45 2.07 -14.56
N GLY A 255 -6.60 3.14 -15.34
CA GLY A 255 -7.51 4.24 -15.05
C GLY A 255 -7.15 5.10 -13.83
N ASP A 256 -5.90 5.04 -13.37
CA ASP A 256 -5.41 5.70 -12.14
C ASP A 256 -6.02 5.13 -10.85
N GLN A 257 -6.35 3.84 -10.84
CA GLN A 257 -6.80 3.15 -9.62
C GLN A 257 -5.75 3.21 -8.50
N PRO A 258 -6.18 3.13 -7.22
CA PRO A 258 -7.58 3.14 -6.73
C PRO A 258 -8.24 4.51 -6.93
N PHE A 259 -9.57 4.57 -6.96
CA PHE A 259 -10.30 5.82 -7.24
C PHE A 259 -10.69 6.59 -5.98
N ARG A 260 -10.82 7.91 -6.09
CA ARG A 260 -11.57 8.74 -5.13
C ARG A 260 -12.96 9.06 -5.68
N CYS A 261 -13.93 9.13 -4.78
CA CYS A 261 -15.27 9.59 -5.11
C CYS A 261 -15.28 11.10 -5.37
N TYR A 262 -15.78 11.53 -6.52
CA TYR A 262 -15.83 12.95 -6.91
C TYR A 262 -16.86 13.78 -6.11
N THR A 263 -17.71 13.12 -5.32
CA THR A 263 -18.68 13.80 -4.42
C THR A 263 -18.13 13.97 -3.01
N CYS A 264 -17.54 12.93 -2.42
CA CYS A 264 -17.12 12.93 -1.01
C CYS A 264 -15.62 12.86 -0.78
N ASN A 265 -14.80 12.76 -1.84
CA ASN A 265 -13.35 12.64 -1.82
C ASN A 265 -12.77 11.43 -1.06
N HIS A 266 -13.60 10.58 -0.46
CA HIS A 266 -13.19 9.30 0.11
C HIS A 266 -12.71 8.34 -0.99
N TRP A 267 -11.76 7.48 -0.64
CA TRP A 267 -11.35 6.38 -1.52
C TRP A 267 -12.48 5.37 -1.69
N ILE A 268 -12.57 4.84 -2.90
CA ILE A 268 -13.48 3.77 -3.26
C ILE A 268 -12.76 2.43 -3.03
N THR A 269 -13.39 1.55 -2.26
CA THR A 269 -12.90 0.19 -1.97
C THR A 269 -13.28 -0.81 -3.05
N TYR A 270 -12.58 -1.94 -3.09
CA TYR A 270 -12.94 -3.09 -3.92
C TYR A 270 -14.03 -3.92 -3.23
N CYS A 271 -15.14 -4.19 -3.91
CA CYS A 271 -16.24 -4.98 -3.35
C CYS A 271 -15.88 -6.45 -3.20
N ASP A 272 -16.61 -7.17 -2.34
CA ASP A 272 -16.39 -8.61 -2.11
C ASP A 272 -16.46 -9.46 -3.39
N GLU A 273 -17.32 -9.09 -4.34
CA GLU A 273 -17.43 -9.81 -5.61
C GLU A 273 -16.17 -9.65 -6.46
N VAL A 274 -15.64 -8.42 -6.56
CA VAL A 274 -14.34 -8.16 -7.22
C VAL A 274 -13.24 -8.95 -6.52
N ILE A 275 -13.18 -8.91 -5.18
CA ILE A 275 -12.16 -9.62 -4.40
C ILE A 275 -12.23 -11.13 -4.65
N ASN A 276 -13.44 -11.70 -4.64
CA ASN A 276 -13.65 -13.13 -4.84
C ASN A 276 -13.33 -13.58 -6.27
N GLN A 277 -13.71 -12.81 -7.28
CA GLN A 277 -13.35 -13.12 -8.67
C GLN A 277 -11.84 -12.94 -8.90
N TYR A 278 -11.27 -11.83 -8.44
CA TYR A 278 -9.86 -11.52 -8.64
C TYR A 278 -8.93 -12.46 -7.87
N ALA A 279 -9.35 -13.03 -6.74
CA ALA A 279 -8.55 -14.05 -6.05
C ALA A 279 -8.42 -15.35 -6.86
N LYS A 280 -9.42 -15.68 -7.69
CA LYS A 280 -9.42 -16.89 -8.54
C LYS A 280 -8.56 -16.71 -9.79
N GLY A 281 -8.41 -15.48 -10.27
CA GLY A 281 -7.64 -15.17 -11.46
C GLY A 281 -8.00 -13.82 -12.05
N ILE A 282 -7.13 -13.33 -12.95
CA ILE A 282 -7.43 -12.17 -13.79
C ILE A 282 -8.44 -12.59 -14.87
N PRO A 283 -9.50 -11.80 -15.12
CA PRO A 283 -10.46 -12.10 -16.18
C PRO A 283 -9.79 -12.30 -17.55
N LYS A 284 -10.12 -13.41 -18.24
CA LYS A 284 -9.47 -13.81 -19.51
C LYS A 284 -9.75 -12.88 -20.68
N ASP A 285 -10.90 -12.22 -20.66
CA ASP A 285 -11.29 -11.20 -21.62
C ASP A 285 -10.63 -9.84 -21.34
N ASN A 286 -9.79 -9.76 -20.30
CA ASN A 286 -9.21 -8.52 -19.77
C ASN A 286 -10.28 -7.46 -19.48
N ARG A 287 -11.53 -7.86 -19.18
CA ARG A 287 -12.52 -6.91 -18.69
C ARG A 287 -11.99 -6.27 -17.41
N ASP A 288 -12.03 -4.96 -17.35
CA ASP A 288 -11.52 -4.17 -16.22
C ASP A 288 -12.58 -3.95 -15.14
N SER A 289 -13.80 -4.44 -15.36
CA SER A 289 -14.94 -4.17 -14.49
C SER A 289 -16.00 -5.28 -14.51
N ILE A 290 -16.83 -5.27 -13.47
CA ILE A 290 -18.04 -6.06 -13.31
C ILE A 290 -19.22 -5.09 -13.37
N ASN A 291 -20.24 -5.45 -14.13
CA ASN A 291 -21.50 -4.71 -14.15
C ASN A 291 -22.26 -4.94 -12.85
N CYS A 292 -22.51 -3.88 -12.08
CA CYS A 292 -23.23 -3.99 -10.81
C CYS A 292 -24.75 -4.16 -11.01
N ALA A 293 -25.29 -3.88 -12.20
CA ALA A 293 -26.73 -4.04 -12.47
C ALA A 293 -27.22 -5.49 -12.36
N GLU A 294 -26.33 -6.45 -12.56
CA GLU A 294 -26.60 -7.89 -12.50
C GLU A 294 -26.03 -8.56 -11.24
N CYS A 295 -25.43 -7.77 -10.34
CA CYS A 295 -24.82 -8.30 -9.13
C CYS A 295 -25.88 -8.85 -8.17
N GLN A 296 -25.69 -10.06 -7.65
CA GLN A 296 -26.60 -10.63 -6.64
C GLN A 296 -26.66 -9.79 -5.36
N ASN A 297 -25.60 -9.02 -5.09
CA ASN A 297 -25.51 -8.09 -3.96
C ASN A 297 -25.99 -6.68 -4.32
N PHE A 298 -26.64 -6.48 -5.48
CA PHE A 298 -27.31 -5.24 -5.85
C PHE A 298 -28.59 -5.09 -5.01
N ASN A 299 -28.42 -4.70 -3.75
CA ASN A 299 -29.49 -4.48 -2.79
C ASN A 299 -30.17 -3.12 -3.06
N ASP A 300 -30.86 -2.97 -4.20
CA ASP A 300 -31.52 -1.72 -4.61
C ASP A 300 -30.60 -0.47 -4.59
N GLY A 301 -29.32 -0.67 -4.91
CA GLY A 301 -28.30 0.39 -4.86
C GLY A 301 -27.83 0.77 -3.45
N GLU A 302 -28.05 -0.08 -2.45
CA GLU A 302 -27.54 0.09 -1.08
C GLU A 302 -26.14 -0.50 -0.87
N CYS A 303 -25.63 -1.32 -1.79
CA CYS A 303 -24.25 -1.79 -1.73
C CYS A 303 -23.31 -0.58 -1.75
N LEU A 304 -22.47 -0.48 -0.71
CA LEU A 304 -21.57 0.66 -0.48
C LEU A 304 -20.47 0.76 -1.53
N ASP A 305 -20.16 -0.35 -2.20
CA ASP A 305 -19.04 -0.48 -3.13
C ASP A 305 -19.46 -0.29 -4.61
N ILE A 306 -20.74 0.03 -4.90
CA ILE A 306 -21.16 0.32 -6.27
C ILE A 306 -20.60 1.68 -6.69
N ILE A 307 -19.94 1.70 -7.84
CA ILE A 307 -19.38 2.90 -8.44
C ILE A 307 -20.32 3.36 -9.54
N TYR A 308 -20.84 4.57 -9.39
CA TYR A 308 -21.48 5.30 -10.48
C TYR A 308 -20.41 6.05 -11.27
N TYR A 309 -20.32 5.79 -12.58
CA TYR A 309 -19.52 6.59 -13.50
C TYR A 309 -20.42 7.49 -14.34
N GLY A 310 -20.33 8.80 -14.15
CA GLY A 310 -21.17 9.76 -14.85
C GLY A 310 -21.15 11.13 -14.19
N GLU A 311 -22.09 11.97 -14.57
CA GLU A 311 -22.23 13.34 -14.05
C GLU A 311 -23.12 13.35 -12.79
N ASN A 312 -22.76 14.15 -11.78
CA ASN A 312 -23.59 14.39 -10.59
C ASN A 312 -24.45 15.67 -10.77
N ASP A 313 -25.32 16.00 -9.81
CA ASP A 313 -26.19 17.19 -9.88
C ASP A 313 -25.40 18.53 -9.90
N GLU A 314 -24.09 18.52 -9.60
CA GLU A 314 -23.19 19.68 -9.67
C GLU A 314 -22.46 19.80 -11.01
N GLY A 315 -22.71 18.90 -11.97
CA GLY A 315 -22.02 18.89 -13.26
C GLY A 315 -20.63 18.25 -13.24
N LYS A 316 -20.22 17.62 -12.12
CA LYS A 316 -18.94 16.93 -12.03
C LYS A 316 -19.08 15.53 -12.60
N ARG A 317 -18.44 15.29 -13.73
CA ARG A 317 -18.33 13.96 -14.35
C ARG A 317 -17.15 13.20 -13.77
N GLY A 318 -17.40 12.02 -13.21
CA GLY A 318 -16.35 11.20 -12.63
C GLY A 318 -16.86 9.89 -12.05
N ARG A 319 -16.07 9.32 -11.14
CA ARG A 319 -16.41 8.11 -10.37
C ARG A 319 -16.94 8.53 -9.01
N HIS A 320 -18.12 8.04 -8.65
CA HIS A 320 -18.79 8.37 -7.41
C HIS A 320 -19.21 7.09 -6.69
N HIS A 321 -19.24 7.09 -5.36
CA HIS A 321 -20.04 6.10 -4.65
C HIS A 321 -21.50 6.29 -5.05
N LEU A 322 -22.20 5.23 -5.46
CA LEU A 322 -23.61 5.32 -5.78
C LEU A 322 -24.40 5.89 -4.60
N THR A 323 -24.06 5.50 -3.37
CA THR A 323 -24.72 6.02 -2.15
C THR A 323 -24.57 7.54 -1.96
N CYS A 324 -23.51 8.16 -2.48
CA CYS A 324 -23.33 9.61 -2.44
C CYS A 324 -24.24 10.35 -3.43
N VAL A 325 -24.74 9.68 -4.47
CA VAL A 325 -25.41 10.32 -5.60
C VAL A 325 -26.78 9.71 -5.94
N LYS A 326 -27.19 8.59 -5.32
CA LYS A 326 -28.43 7.88 -5.65
C LYS A 326 -29.71 8.70 -5.46
N ASN A 327 -29.64 9.74 -4.63
CA ASN A 327 -30.74 10.65 -4.36
C ASN A 327 -30.75 11.89 -5.28
N HIS A 328 -29.72 12.07 -6.12
CA HIS A 328 -29.67 13.12 -7.12
C HIS A 328 -30.80 12.94 -8.13
N LYS A 329 -31.39 14.05 -8.58
CA LYS A 329 -32.66 14.00 -9.33
C LYS A 329 -32.53 13.15 -10.59
N VAL A 330 -31.46 13.38 -11.35
CA VAL A 330 -31.19 12.70 -12.62
C VAL A 330 -30.93 11.22 -12.39
N ILE A 331 -30.06 10.90 -11.44
CA ILE A 331 -29.68 9.51 -11.16
C ILE A 331 -30.88 8.72 -10.63
N LYS A 332 -31.64 9.29 -9.68
CA LYS A 332 -32.82 8.67 -9.10
C LYS A 332 -33.87 8.29 -10.14
N SER A 333 -34.09 9.13 -11.17
CA SER A 333 -35.04 8.80 -12.24
C SER A 333 -34.57 7.66 -13.13
N HIS A 334 -33.27 7.38 -13.17
CA HIS A 334 -32.68 6.35 -14.02
C HIS A 334 -32.36 5.03 -13.29
N LEU A 335 -32.33 5.00 -11.95
CA LEU A 335 -31.99 3.76 -11.20
C LEU A 335 -32.93 2.57 -11.44
N ASN A 336 -34.16 2.83 -11.88
CA ASN A 336 -35.11 1.78 -12.26
C ASN A 336 -34.94 1.30 -13.71
N ASN A 337 -34.16 2.00 -14.53
CA ASN A 337 -33.86 1.62 -15.91
C ASN A 337 -32.66 0.67 -15.93
N LYS A 338 -32.89 -0.59 -16.34
CA LYS A 338 -31.86 -1.64 -16.41
C LYS A 338 -30.71 -1.26 -17.34
N GLU A 339 -31.02 -0.82 -18.56
CA GLU A 339 -30.02 -0.45 -19.58
C GLU A 339 -29.12 0.69 -19.07
N TRP A 340 -29.72 1.71 -18.45
CA TRP A 340 -28.96 2.80 -17.84
C TRP A 340 -28.02 2.30 -16.74
N ARG A 341 -28.50 1.40 -15.86
CA ARG A 341 -27.67 0.83 -14.81
C ARG A 341 -26.49 0.05 -15.39
N GLU A 342 -26.72 -0.69 -16.47
CA GLU A 342 -25.67 -1.47 -17.13
C GLU A 342 -24.56 -0.59 -17.72
N GLU A 343 -24.90 0.62 -18.16
CA GLU A 343 -23.94 1.56 -18.73
C GLU A 343 -23.18 2.40 -17.68
N HIS A 344 -23.67 2.49 -16.45
CA HIS A 344 -23.17 3.48 -15.47
C HIS A 344 -22.73 2.89 -14.13
N LEU A 345 -23.13 1.65 -13.78
CA LEU A 345 -22.88 1.07 -12.45
C LEU A 345 -21.87 -0.08 -12.54
N PHE A 346 -20.69 0.14 -11.97
CA PHE A 346 -19.55 -0.78 -12.09
C PHE A 346 -18.85 -1.05 -10.76
N ALA A 347 -18.08 -2.12 -10.73
CA ALA A 347 -16.98 -2.35 -9.79
C ALA A 347 -15.74 -2.77 -10.60
N TYR A 348 -14.56 -2.23 -10.28
CA TYR A 348 -13.37 -2.40 -11.13
C TYR A 348 -12.42 -3.45 -10.58
N PHE A 349 -11.79 -4.21 -11.48
CA PHE A 349 -10.63 -5.03 -11.18
C PHE A 349 -9.36 -4.17 -11.15
N PRO A 350 -8.42 -4.44 -10.23
CA PRO A 350 -7.15 -3.72 -10.17
C PRO A 350 -6.16 -4.26 -11.22
N LEU A 351 -6.45 -4.01 -12.51
CA LEU A 351 -5.58 -4.44 -13.60
C LEU A 351 -4.36 -3.52 -13.74
N VAL A 352 -3.22 -4.10 -14.15
CA VAL A 352 -1.96 -3.39 -14.36
C VAL A 352 -1.70 -3.17 -15.86
N VAL A 353 -1.19 -1.98 -16.20
CA VAL A 353 -0.67 -1.61 -17.52
C VAL A 353 0.86 -1.47 -17.49
N GLY A 354 1.48 -1.41 -18.66
CA GLY A 354 2.95 -1.35 -18.81
C GLY A 354 3.64 -2.72 -18.96
N LEU A 355 2.85 -3.81 -18.97
CA LEU A 355 3.33 -5.19 -19.14
C LEU A 355 2.74 -5.88 -20.38
N ALA A 356 2.19 -5.13 -21.32
CA ALA A 356 1.49 -5.68 -22.49
C ALA A 356 2.40 -6.58 -23.36
N ASP A 357 3.69 -6.26 -23.44
CA ASP A 357 4.67 -7.00 -24.24
C ASP A 357 5.30 -8.19 -23.50
N PHE A 358 4.94 -8.43 -22.23
CA PHE A 358 5.48 -9.53 -21.44
C PHE A 358 4.69 -10.81 -21.72
N ALA A 359 5.37 -11.82 -22.26
CA ALA A 359 4.77 -13.14 -22.44
C ALA A 359 4.57 -13.85 -21.09
N GLU A 360 3.39 -14.39 -20.80
CA GLU A 360 3.18 -15.28 -19.64
C GLU A 360 4.04 -16.54 -19.72
N GLU A 361 4.46 -17.07 -18.58
CA GLU A 361 5.12 -18.37 -18.57
C GLU A 361 4.08 -19.47 -18.74
N ILE A 362 4.16 -20.20 -19.85
CA ILE A 362 3.36 -21.40 -20.07
C ILE A 362 3.98 -22.51 -19.24
N ASP A 363 3.24 -23.02 -18.25
CA ASP A 363 3.65 -24.23 -17.55
C ASP A 363 3.61 -25.40 -18.54
N GLN A 364 4.79 -25.87 -18.94
CA GLN A 364 4.94 -27.06 -19.80
C GLN A 364 4.45 -28.35 -19.11
N ILE A 365 4.01 -28.27 -17.85
CA ILE A 365 3.64 -29.42 -17.01
C ILE A 365 2.27 -30.03 -17.39
N THR A 366 1.47 -29.38 -18.24
CA THR A 366 0.20 -29.97 -18.74
C THR A 366 0.33 -30.74 -20.06
N LYS A 367 1.55 -31.01 -20.54
CA LYS A 367 1.79 -31.94 -21.64
C LYS A 367 2.73 -33.05 -21.19
N ASN A 368 2.21 -34.03 -20.47
CA ASN A 368 2.65 -35.43 -20.49
C ASN A 368 1.56 -36.32 -19.90
#